data_AF-A0A1I0RH27-F1
#
_entry.id   AF-A0A1I0RH27-F1
#
_cell.length_a   1.000
_cell.length_b   1.000
_cell.length_c   1.000
_cell.angle_alpha   90.00
_cell.angle_beta   90.00
_cell.angle_gamma   90.00
#
_symmetry.space_group_name_H-M   'P 1'
#
loop_
_entity.id
_entity.type
_entity.pdbx_description
1 polymer ?
#
loop_
_entity_poly.entity_id
_entity_poly.type
_entity_poly.pdbx_seq_one_letter_code
_entity_poly.pdbx_strand_id
1 'polypeptide(L)'
;MVREATVGQAKNWISTELGMQSVKAIDDIAGKLAKNDPFVFSQPIKVVQAEGKTFILNGHHRIEAAIKMGYEGSIPYQRIPASQISQHSGFSNISELLKAFGH
;
A
#
# COMPACT_ATOMS: atom_id res chain seq x y z
N MET A 1 7.67 12.85 -5.22
CA MET A 1 7.70 12.30 -6.60
C MET A 1 6.95 10.98 -6.60
N VAL A 2 6.05 10.78 -7.57
CA VAL A 2 5.36 9.49 -7.79
C VAL A 2 6.32 8.57 -8.53
N ARG A 3 6.33 7.29 -8.14
CA ARG A 3 7.14 6.21 -8.69
C ARG A 3 6.23 5.03 -8.99
N GLU A 4 6.73 4.07 -9.75
CA GLU A 4 5.99 2.85 -10.07
C GLU A 4 6.68 1.63 -9.46
N ALA A 5 5.87 0.67 -9.01
CA ALA A 5 6.33 -0.61 -8.50
C ALA A 5 5.59 -1.75 -9.21
N THR A 6 6.28 -2.86 -9.39
CA THR A 6 5.62 -4.12 -9.77
C THR A 6 4.88 -4.71 -8.57
N VAL A 7 3.93 -5.60 -8.83
CA VAL A 7 3.29 -6.41 -7.76
C VAL A 7 4.34 -7.22 -6.98
N GLY A 8 5.36 -7.75 -7.65
CA GLY A 8 6.46 -8.45 -6.98
C GLY A 8 7.22 -7.57 -5.97
N GLN A 9 7.42 -6.30 -6.28
CA GLN A 9 7.99 -5.34 -5.33
C GLN A 9 7.01 -5.00 -4.21
N ALA A 10 5.74 -4.71 -4.55
CA ALA A 10 4.72 -4.33 -3.59
C ALA A 10 4.39 -5.45 -2.58
N LYS A 11 4.51 -6.72 -3.00
CA LYS A 11 4.36 -7.90 -2.12
C LYS A 11 5.37 -7.94 -0.98
N ASN A 12 6.52 -7.29 -1.13
CA ASN A 12 7.54 -7.21 -0.08
C ASN A 12 7.36 -6.00 0.84
N TRP A 13 6.32 -5.19 0.65
CA TRP A 13 6.02 -4.06 1.53
C TRP A 13 5.22 -4.53 2.74
N ILE A 14 5.43 -3.86 3.87
CA ILE A 14 4.77 -4.17 5.12
C ILE A 14 3.43 -3.45 5.17
N SER A 15 2.34 -4.22 5.22
CA SER A 15 1.01 -3.68 5.49
C SER A 15 0.92 -3.21 6.93
N THR A 16 0.51 -1.95 7.16
CA THR A 16 0.28 -1.42 8.52
C THR A 16 -1.15 -1.64 9.01
N GLU A 17 -1.98 -2.34 8.25
CA GLU A 17 -3.37 -2.67 8.57
C GLU A 17 -3.60 -4.19 8.54
N LEU A 18 -2.61 -5.00 8.89
CA LEU A 18 -2.69 -6.47 8.77
C LEU A 18 -3.97 -7.05 9.39
N GLY A 19 -4.74 -7.77 8.58
CA GLY A 19 -5.98 -8.44 9.02
C GLY A 19 -7.21 -7.53 9.10
N MET A 20 -7.07 -6.24 8.83
CA MET A 20 -8.19 -5.28 8.78
C MET A 20 -8.82 -5.18 7.38
N GLN A 21 -8.24 -5.85 6.38
CA GLN A 21 -8.74 -5.78 5.02
C GLN A 21 -10.00 -6.64 4.84
N SER A 22 -11.10 -6.01 4.44
CA SER A 22 -12.31 -6.72 4.01
C SER A 22 -12.05 -7.51 2.73
N VAL A 23 -12.25 -8.84 2.79
CA VAL A 23 -12.16 -9.74 1.64
C VAL A 23 -13.06 -9.27 0.49
N LYS A 24 -14.29 -8.83 0.82
CA LYS A 24 -15.23 -8.28 -0.17
C LYS A 24 -14.65 -7.08 -0.90
N ALA A 25 -14.02 -6.14 -0.18
CA ALA A 25 -13.42 -4.96 -0.79
C ALA A 25 -12.23 -5.31 -1.68
N ILE A 26 -11.42 -6.30 -1.28
CA ILE A 26 -10.34 -6.83 -2.11
C ILE A 26 -10.90 -7.42 -3.41
N ASP A 27 -11.95 -8.23 -3.33
CA ASP A 27 -12.58 -8.87 -4.50
C ASP A 27 -13.22 -7.85 -5.44
N ASP A 28 -13.91 -6.84 -4.89
CA ASP A 28 -14.50 -5.76 -5.66
C ASP A 28 -13.40 -4.96 -6.41
N ILE A 29 -12.27 -4.68 -5.76
CA ILE A 29 -11.13 -4.00 -6.39
C ILE A 29 -10.46 -4.90 -7.44
N ALA A 30 -10.28 -6.18 -7.16
CA ALA A 30 -9.70 -7.13 -8.12
C ALA A 30 -10.56 -7.23 -9.39
N GLY A 31 -11.89 -7.24 -9.24
CA GLY A 31 -12.83 -7.20 -10.37
C GLY A 31 -12.73 -5.92 -11.19
N LYS A 32 -12.43 -4.77 -10.57
CA LYS A 32 -12.17 -3.50 -11.27
C LYS A 32 -10.83 -3.52 -12.01
N LEU A 33 -9.78 -4.04 -11.38
CA LEU A 33 -8.48 -4.22 -12.00
C LEU A 33 -8.55 -5.14 -13.24
N ALA A 34 -9.32 -6.23 -13.17
CA ALA A 34 -9.54 -7.14 -14.30
C ALA A 34 -10.23 -6.46 -15.50
N LYS A 35 -10.95 -5.36 -15.26
CA LYS A 35 -11.59 -4.52 -16.28
C LYS A 35 -10.70 -3.34 -16.72
N ASN A 36 -9.45 -3.29 -16.26
CA ASN A 36 -8.52 -2.17 -16.46
C ASN A 36 -9.11 -0.83 -16.02
N ASP A 37 -9.87 -0.82 -14.92
CA ASP A 37 -10.45 0.42 -14.37
C ASP A 37 -9.33 1.38 -13.91
N PRO A 38 -9.17 2.55 -14.56
CA PRO A 38 -8.08 3.48 -14.26
C PRO A 38 -8.24 4.13 -12.88
N PHE A 39 -9.44 4.08 -12.27
CA PHE A 39 -9.68 4.72 -10.99
C PHE A 39 -9.02 4.00 -9.82
N VAL A 40 -8.76 2.69 -9.92
CA VAL A 40 -8.16 1.90 -8.83
C VAL A 40 -6.82 2.50 -8.39
N PHE A 41 -6.01 2.93 -9.35
CA PHE A 41 -4.69 3.53 -9.12
C PHE A 41 -4.60 4.99 -9.56
N SER A 42 -5.74 5.69 -9.68
CA SER A 42 -5.79 7.14 -9.97
C SER A 42 -5.06 7.99 -8.92
N GLN A 43 -4.96 7.48 -7.69
CA GLN A 43 -4.14 8.07 -6.63
C GLN A 43 -3.02 7.12 -6.21
N PRO A 44 -1.77 7.62 -6.08
CA PRO A 44 -0.64 6.79 -5.71
C PRO A 44 -0.78 6.26 -4.28
N ILE A 45 -0.29 5.04 -4.07
CA ILE A 45 -0.13 4.45 -2.74
C ILE A 45 0.89 5.26 -1.93
N LYS A 46 0.55 5.64 -0.71
CA LYS A 46 1.46 6.33 0.20
C LYS A 46 2.25 5.30 0.98
N VAL A 47 3.57 5.44 0.95
CA VAL A 47 4.49 4.58 1.70
C VAL A 47 5.48 5.42 2.48
N VAL A 48 6.01 4.86 3.56
CA VAL A 48 7.19 5.39 4.24
C VAL A 48 8.29 4.36 4.22
N GLN A 49 9.55 4.81 4.18
CA GLN A 49 10.69 3.93 4.36
C GLN A 49 11.37 4.22 5.69
N ALA A 50 11.65 3.15 6.42
CA ALA A 50 12.41 3.16 7.66
C ALA A 50 13.09 1.81 7.83
N GLU A 51 14.30 1.80 8.40
CA GLU A 51 15.06 0.57 8.70
C GLU A 51 15.22 -0.37 7.49
N GLY A 52 15.39 0.20 6.29
CA GLY A 52 15.51 -0.56 5.03
C GLY A 52 14.20 -1.20 4.53
N LYS A 53 13.11 -1.09 5.29
CA LYS A 53 11.78 -1.60 4.98
C LYS A 53 10.90 -0.52 4.36
N THR A 54 9.87 -0.94 3.62
CA THR A 54 8.84 -0.06 3.05
C THR A 54 7.51 -0.40 3.68
N PHE A 55 6.86 0.56 4.32
CA PHE A 55 5.58 0.41 5.01
C PHE A 55 4.48 1.09 4.22
N ILE A 56 3.38 0.37 3.99
CA ILE A 56 2.18 0.85 3.30
C ILE A 56 1.38 1.67 4.30
N LEU A 57 1.15 2.95 4.01
CA LEU A 57 0.34 3.82 4.87
C LEU A 57 -1.12 3.87 4.43
N ASN A 58 -1.39 3.70 3.14
CA ASN A 58 -2.75 3.64 2.62
C ASN A 58 -2.90 2.65 1.46
N GLY A 59 -4.14 2.37 1.08
CA GLY A 59 -4.43 1.58 -0.11
C GLY A 59 -4.07 0.10 0.00
N HIS A 60 -4.07 -0.44 1.22
CA HIS A 60 -3.79 -1.85 1.50
C HIS A 60 -4.70 -2.79 0.70
N HIS A 61 -6.02 -2.54 0.61
CA HIS A 61 -6.92 -3.36 -0.23
C HIS A 61 -6.54 -3.35 -1.71
N ARG A 62 -5.96 -2.24 -2.21
CA ARG A 62 -5.56 -2.13 -3.63
C ARG A 62 -4.32 -2.97 -3.91
N ILE A 63 -3.36 -2.98 -2.98
CA ILE A 63 -2.18 -3.84 -3.07
C ILE A 63 -2.58 -5.31 -2.95
N GLU A 64 -3.40 -5.67 -1.95
CA GLU A 64 -3.88 -7.04 -1.77
C GLU A 64 -4.67 -7.53 -2.98
N ALA A 65 -5.53 -6.69 -3.57
CA ALA A 65 -6.25 -7.02 -4.80
C ALA A 65 -5.30 -7.27 -5.97
N ALA A 66 -4.30 -6.40 -6.16
CA ALA A 66 -3.30 -6.54 -7.21
C ALA A 66 -2.46 -7.82 -7.04
N ILE A 67 -2.06 -8.17 -5.80
CA ILE A 67 -1.36 -9.42 -5.47
C ILE A 67 -2.25 -10.62 -5.77
N LYS A 68 -3.51 -10.60 -5.30
CA LYS A 68 -4.45 -11.72 -5.41
C LYS A 68 -4.68 -12.14 -6.86
N MET A 69 -4.81 -11.17 -7.77
CA MET A 69 -5.09 -11.46 -9.18
C MET A 69 -3.84 -11.58 -10.07
N GLY A 70 -2.64 -11.39 -9.51
CA GLY A 70 -1.41 -11.35 -10.30
C GLY A 70 -1.38 -10.17 -11.29
N TYR A 71 -1.79 -8.98 -10.87
CA TYR A 71 -1.84 -7.80 -11.72
C TYR A 71 -0.46 -7.49 -12.34
N GLU A 72 -0.40 -7.39 -13.67
CA GLU A 72 0.86 -7.19 -14.40
C GLU A 72 1.20 -5.71 -14.65
N GLY A 73 0.29 -4.79 -14.29
CA GLY A 73 0.50 -3.35 -14.45
C GLY A 73 1.35 -2.72 -13.34
N SER A 74 1.69 -1.46 -13.54
CA SER A 74 2.43 -0.64 -12.57
C SER A 74 1.53 -0.19 -11.42
N ILE A 75 1.99 -0.38 -10.18
CA ILE A 75 1.39 0.21 -8.98
C ILE A 75 2.05 1.57 -8.72
N PRO A 76 1.36 2.70 -8.94
CA PRO A 76 1.91 4.00 -8.62
C PRO A 76 1.96 4.18 -7.10
N TYR A 77 3.09 4.65 -6.60
CA TYR A 77 3.31 4.94 -5.19
C TYR A 77 4.08 6.25 -5.00
N GLN A 78 3.94 6.84 -3.82
CA GLN A 78 4.68 8.00 -3.39
C GLN A 78 5.26 7.72 -2.01
N ARG A 79 6.58 7.84 -1.92
CA ARG A 79 7.25 7.88 -0.63
C ARG A 79 7.01 9.24 0.02
N ILE A 80 6.52 9.22 1.25
CA ILE A 80 6.35 10.43 2.06
C ILE A 80 7.44 10.51 3.13
N PRO A 81 7.77 11.73 3.61
CA PRO A 81 8.60 11.91 4.79
C PRO A 81 7.95 11.32 6.04
N ALA A 82 8.77 10.87 6.99
CA ALA A 82 8.30 10.34 8.28
C ALA A 82 7.45 11.36 9.08
N SER A 83 7.70 12.66 8.89
CA SER A 83 6.93 13.75 9.50
C SER A 83 5.47 13.83 9.02
N GLN A 84 5.10 13.12 7.95
CA GLN A 84 3.76 13.12 7.37
C GLN A 84 2.98 11.83 7.63
N ILE A 85 3.51 10.90 8.43
CA ILE A 85 2.85 9.60 8.70
C ILE A 85 1.44 9.77 9.28
N SER A 86 1.26 10.72 10.20
CA SER A 86 -0.03 11.00 10.86
C SER A 86 -1.11 11.54 9.93
N GLN A 87 -0.72 12.07 8.76
CA GLN A 87 -1.67 12.57 7.76
C GLN A 87 -2.21 11.45 6.87
N HIS A 88 -1.59 10.28 6.91
CA HIS A 88 -1.81 9.20 5.94
C HIS A 88 -2.05 7.84 6.57
N SER A 89 -2.02 7.75 7.91
CA SER A 89 -2.21 6.50 8.64
C SER A 89 -2.77 6.78 10.05
N GLY A 90 -3.10 5.72 10.80
CA GLY A 90 -3.47 5.82 12.21
C GLY A 90 -2.32 6.06 13.18
N PHE A 91 -1.06 6.12 12.71
CA PHE A 91 0.13 6.30 13.56
C PHE A 91 0.50 7.77 13.70
N SER A 92 0.85 8.19 14.91
CA SER A 92 1.22 9.58 15.19
C SER A 92 2.61 9.94 14.67
N ASN A 93 3.52 8.96 14.61
CA ASN A 93 4.91 9.14 14.17
C ASN A 93 5.56 7.81 13.76
N ILE A 94 6.77 7.90 13.22
CA ILE A 94 7.52 6.72 12.75
C ILE A 94 7.91 5.77 13.89
N SER A 95 8.20 6.28 15.08
CA SER A 95 8.59 5.44 16.22
C SER A 95 7.45 4.53 16.66
N GLU A 96 6.21 5.03 16.62
CA GLU A 96 5.00 4.23 16.90
C GLU A 96 4.81 3.13 15.85
N LEU A 97 4.97 3.48 14.56
CA LEU A 97 4.90 2.53 13.46
C LEU A 97 5.98 1.43 13.59
N LEU A 98 7.22 1.80 13.89
CA LEU A 98 8.32 0.85 14.07
C LEU A 98 8.13 -0.01 15.31
N LYS A 99 7.55 0.52 16.38
CA LYS A 99 7.19 -0.30 17.55
C LYS A 99 6.14 -1.36 17.22
N ALA A 100 5.22 -1.06 16.31
CA ALA A 100 4.17 -1.98 15.88
C ALA A 100 4.64 -3.01 14.83
N PHE A 101 5.60 -2.65 13.96
CA PHE A 101 5.95 -3.47 12.77
C PHE A 101 7.46 -3.62 12.49
N GLY A 102 8.34 -3.08 13.33
CA GLY A 102 9.78 -2.96 13.09
C GLY A 102 10.62 -4.22 13.31
N HIS A 103 10.02 -5.33 13.77
CA HIS A 103 10.71 -6.60 14.07
C HIS A 103 11.51 -7.18 12.89
#